data_AF-A0A3R9QJH1-F1
#
_entry.id   AF-A0A3R9QJH1-F1
#
_cell.length_a   1.000
_cell.length_b   1.000
_cell.length_c   1.000
_cell.angle_alpha   90.00
_cell.angle_beta   90.00
_cell.angle_gamma   90.00
#
_symmetry.space_group_name_H-M   'P 1'
#
loop_
_entity.id
_entity.type
_entity.pdbx_description
1 polymer ?
#
loop_
_entity_poly.entity_id
_entity_poly.type
_entity_poly.pdbx_seq_one_letter_code
_entity_poly.pdbx_strand_id
1 'polypeptide(L)'
;MRYTSALLSILSITLVLLGILLLDLTKITIKDLISMDVDSTRVFMRSLMSDALTAVYNFLMYYIREFGSKVFLPFLLICFGVAIPIYTFDRISKELIFIGLTIITVIVSYITQSITLSMTVLGVMASVAMFSRGDERNKFFGMYNRVRTAMTVVALVLMVGIALSIYLYFPKYNKFAEEKNLDLMTDLTAGAGGLDVQKKAMEEIISSIMNGVRDGVNREYDALSQEERICCSSYRTRITAYLNNYEKALKEQIERGNETQIRKMIAGLPVFRAIVNATPLTIYITGIFAFEILNYLISAIVVAVMRYAYLKVIAKTVI
;
A
#
# COMPACT_ATOMS: atom_id res chain seq x y z
N MET A 1 34.01 -26.69 -16.68
CA MET A 1 32.68 -26.78 -16.04
C MET A 1 32.62 -26.26 -14.59
N ARG A 2 33.59 -26.53 -13.70
CA ARG A 2 33.55 -25.99 -12.30
C ARG A 2 33.64 -24.45 -12.20
N TYR A 3 34.51 -23.81 -12.99
CA TYR A 3 34.66 -22.34 -12.97
C TYR A 3 33.41 -21.58 -13.45
N THR A 4 32.78 -22.05 -14.52
CA THR A 4 31.51 -21.47 -15.02
C THR A 4 30.37 -21.64 -14.02
N SER A 5 30.39 -22.72 -13.23
CA SER A 5 29.42 -22.98 -12.18
C SER A 5 29.52 -22.00 -11.01
N ALA A 6 30.74 -21.79 -10.50
CA ALA A 6 30.98 -20.84 -9.43
C ALA A 6 30.69 -19.39 -9.86
N LEU A 7 31.04 -19.02 -11.09
CA LEU A 7 30.84 -17.67 -11.62
C LEU A 7 29.35 -17.32 -11.74
N LEU A 8 28.51 -18.26 -12.21
CA LEU A 8 27.06 -18.08 -12.28
C LEU A 8 26.42 -17.98 -10.88
N SER A 9 26.88 -18.80 -9.91
CA SER A 9 26.46 -18.69 -8.51
C SER A 9 26.78 -17.31 -7.93
N ILE A 10 28.02 -16.84 -8.10
CA ILE A 10 28.47 -15.53 -7.59
C ILE A 10 27.71 -14.37 -8.27
N LEU A 11 27.44 -14.48 -9.57
CA LEU A 11 26.67 -13.47 -10.30
C LEU A 11 25.24 -13.37 -9.75
N SER A 12 24.56 -14.50 -9.55
CA SER A 12 23.22 -14.54 -8.94
C SER A 12 23.21 -13.89 -7.56
N ILE A 13 24.14 -14.27 -6.68
CA ILE A 13 24.30 -13.72 -5.33
C ILE A 13 24.53 -12.20 -5.38
N THR A 14 25.44 -11.75 -6.23
CA THR A 14 25.79 -10.32 -6.38
C THR A 14 24.59 -9.51 -6.86
N LEU A 15 23.82 -10.02 -7.83
CA LEU A 15 22.63 -9.32 -8.33
C LEU A 15 21.54 -9.20 -7.26
N VAL A 16 21.32 -10.25 -6.47
CA VAL A 16 20.39 -10.21 -5.33
C VAL A 16 20.87 -9.18 -4.30
N LEU A 17 22.15 -9.20 -3.93
CA LEU A 17 22.72 -8.24 -2.97
C LEU A 17 22.57 -6.80 -3.46
N LEU A 18 22.94 -6.51 -4.71
CA LEU A 18 22.81 -5.18 -5.30
C LEU A 18 21.35 -4.72 -5.35
N GLY A 19 20.43 -5.62 -5.70
CA GLY A 19 19.00 -5.34 -5.66
C GLY A 19 18.52 -4.94 -4.26
N ILE A 20 18.95 -5.67 -3.22
CA ILE A 20 18.59 -5.36 -1.83
C ILE A 20 19.21 -4.05 -1.35
N LEU A 21 20.48 -3.82 -1.64
CA LEU A 21 21.16 -2.56 -1.28
C LEU A 21 20.50 -1.37 -1.97
N LEU A 22 20.07 -1.51 -3.23
CA LEU A 22 19.35 -0.45 -3.92
C LEU A 22 17.93 -0.24 -3.36
N LEU A 23 17.24 -1.29 -2.92
CA LEU A 23 15.99 -1.14 -2.16
C LEU A 23 16.22 -0.37 -0.86
N ASP A 24 17.32 -0.65 -0.15
CA ASP A 24 17.68 0.08 1.06
C ASP A 24 18.08 1.53 0.77
N LEU A 25 18.78 1.81 -0.34
CA LEU A 25 19.19 3.16 -0.70
C LEU A 25 18.04 4.02 -1.24
N THR A 26 17.08 3.40 -1.92
CA THR A 26 15.88 4.10 -2.44
C THR A 26 14.85 4.40 -1.34
N LYS A 27 15.06 3.89 -0.11
CA LYS A 27 14.28 4.10 1.13
C LYS A 27 12.83 4.50 0.88
N ILE A 28 12.00 3.56 0.45
CA ILE A 28 10.56 3.72 0.61
C ILE A 28 10.24 3.57 2.10
N THR A 29 10.03 4.69 2.78
CA THR A 29 9.69 4.68 4.21
C THR A 29 8.18 4.52 4.41
N ILE A 30 7.76 4.13 5.62
CA ILE A 30 6.32 4.12 5.99
C ILE A 30 5.68 5.50 5.78
N LYS A 31 6.44 6.58 5.99
CA LYS A 31 5.98 7.96 5.75
C LYS A 31 5.72 8.21 4.26
N ASP A 32 6.57 7.70 3.38
CA ASP A 32 6.38 7.80 1.93
C ASP A 32 5.17 6.98 1.48
N LEU A 33 5.00 5.77 2.02
CA LEU A 33 3.84 4.93 1.75
C LEU A 33 2.53 5.61 2.17
N ILE A 34 2.49 6.24 3.35
CA ILE A 34 1.33 7.03 3.81
C ILE A 34 1.07 8.20 2.86
N SER A 35 2.12 8.92 2.45
CA SER A 35 1.98 10.06 1.54
C SER A 35 1.45 9.63 0.18
N MET A 36 1.97 8.53 -0.38
CA MET A 36 1.55 7.98 -1.66
C MET A 36 0.12 7.45 -1.64
N ASP A 37 -0.32 6.81 -0.55
CA ASP A 37 -1.71 6.35 -0.40
C ASP A 37 -2.69 7.52 -0.35
N VAL A 38 -2.34 8.58 0.37
CA VAL A 38 -3.15 9.79 0.46
C VAL A 38 -3.18 10.55 -0.87
N ASP A 39 -2.03 10.72 -1.53
CA ASP A 39 -1.94 11.46 -2.80
C ASP A 39 -2.58 10.69 -3.97
N SER A 40 -2.44 9.38 -4.00
CA SER A 40 -3.13 8.54 -5.00
C SER A 40 -4.64 8.57 -4.80
N THR A 41 -5.12 8.52 -3.55
CA THR A 41 -6.54 8.69 -3.20
C THR A 41 -7.03 10.07 -3.63
N ARG A 42 -6.22 11.13 -3.46
CA ARG A 42 -6.52 12.47 -3.96
C ARG A 42 -6.71 12.48 -5.47
N VAL A 43 -5.78 11.88 -6.22
CA VAL A 43 -5.83 11.79 -7.69
C VAL A 43 -7.06 11.01 -8.15
N PHE A 44 -7.35 9.88 -7.49
CA PHE A 44 -8.51 9.05 -7.77
C PHE A 44 -9.82 9.83 -7.55
N MET A 45 -9.99 10.41 -6.37
CA MET A 45 -11.21 11.15 -6.00
C MET A 45 -11.46 12.38 -6.88
N ARG A 46 -10.40 13.11 -7.26
CA ARG A 46 -10.54 14.22 -8.23
C ARG A 46 -10.92 13.73 -9.63
N SER A 47 -10.33 12.62 -10.06
CA SER A 47 -10.59 12.07 -11.39
C SER A 47 -11.99 11.41 -11.47
N LEU A 48 -12.51 10.89 -10.35
CA LEU A 48 -13.86 10.35 -10.22
C LEU A 48 -14.94 11.40 -10.52
N MET A 49 -14.65 12.69 -10.29
CA MET A 49 -15.57 13.77 -10.66
C MET A 49 -15.77 13.90 -12.18
N SER A 50 -14.83 13.36 -12.97
CA SER A 50 -14.93 13.35 -14.43
C SER A 50 -15.47 12.02 -14.95
N ASP A 51 -14.78 10.91 -14.65
CA ASP A 51 -15.11 9.58 -15.16
C ASP A 51 -14.39 8.49 -14.36
N ALA A 52 -15.07 7.36 -14.13
CA ALA A 52 -14.57 6.27 -13.31
C ALA A 52 -13.38 5.53 -13.95
N LEU A 53 -13.39 5.32 -15.26
CA LEU A 53 -12.30 4.66 -15.99
C LEU A 53 -11.03 5.54 -15.95
N THR A 54 -11.20 6.83 -16.16
CA THR A 54 -10.13 7.83 -16.06
C THR A 54 -9.55 7.89 -14.65
N ALA A 55 -10.38 7.78 -13.62
CA ALA A 55 -9.93 7.74 -12.23
C ALA A 55 -9.07 6.52 -11.91
N VAL A 56 -9.52 5.33 -12.31
CA VAL A 56 -8.75 4.10 -12.12
C VAL A 56 -7.42 4.16 -12.88
N TYR A 57 -7.42 4.67 -14.13
CA TYR A 57 -6.21 4.83 -14.91
C TYR A 57 -5.22 5.80 -14.26
N ASN A 58 -5.66 6.99 -13.85
CA ASN A 58 -4.79 8.00 -13.24
C ASN A 58 -4.23 7.53 -11.90
N PHE A 59 -5.04 6.85 -11.08
CA PHE A 59 -4.61 6.21 -9.84
C PHE A 59 -3.49 5.20 -10.10
N LEU A 60 -3.70 4.30 -11.08
CA LEU A 60 -2.74 3.26 -11.43
C LEU A 60 -1.44 3.86 -11.98
N MET A 61 -1.53 4.85 -12.86
CA MET A 61 -0.37 5.52 -13.45
C MET A 61 0.43 6.32 -12.41
N TYR A 62 -0.24 6.97 -11.47
CA TYR A 62 0.41 7.66 -10.35
C TYR A 62 1.22 6.66 -9.52
N TYR A 63 0.61 5.53 -9.16
CA TYR A 63 1.30 4.47 -8.42
C TYR A 63 2.47 3.87 -9.22
N ILE A 64 2.29 3.53 -10.49
CA ILE A 64 3.38 2.99 -11.32
C ILE A 64 4.53 4.00 -11.43
N ARG A 65 4.24 5.29 -11.58
CA ARG A 65 5.26 6.34 -11.66
C ARG A 65 6.02 6.51 -10.35
N GLU A 66 5.31 6.67 -9.23
CA GLU A 66 5.92 7.01 -7.95
C GLU A 66 6.53 5.79 -7.23
N PHE A 67 5.85 4.64 -7.29
CA PHE A 67 6.32 3.39 -6.70
C PHE A 67 7.25 2.64 -7.65
N GLY A 68 6.81 2.46 -8.90
CA GLY A 68 7.54 1.69 -9.90
C GLY A 68 8.89 2.30 -10.20
N SER A 69 9.03 3.62 -10.36
CA SER A 69 10.34 4.24 -10.64
C SER A 69 11.41 3.93 -9.57
N LYS A 70 11.00 3.79 -8.31
CA LYS A 70 11.91 3.52 -7.17
C LYS A 70 12.23 2.04 -7.04
N VAL A 71 11.24 1.17 -7.26
CA VAL A 71 11.35 -0.27 -7.00
C VAL A 71 11.74 -1.08 -8.24
N PHE A 72 11.53 -0.53 -9.44
CA PHE A 72 11.70 -1.26 -10.71
C PHE A 72 13.12 -1.82 -10.89
N LEU A 73 14.15 -0.97 -10.83
CA LEU A 73 15.53 -1.40 -11.01
C LEU A 73 15.98 -2.39 -9.92
N PRO A 74 15.75 -2.12 -8.62
CA PRO A 74 16.07 -3.10 -7.58
C PRO A 74 15.35 -4.44 -7.76
N PHE A 75 14.05 -4.42 -8.09
CA PHE A 75 13.25 -5.64 -8.27
C PHE A 75 13.66 -6.42 -9.53
N LEU A 76 14.08 -5.72 -10.58
CA LEU A 76 14.67 -6.31 -11.79
C LEU A 76 15.96 -7.06 -11.48
N LEU A 77 16.86 -6.49 -10.67
CA LEU A 77 18.10 -7.16 -10.26
C LEU A 77 17.82 -8.42 -9.42
N ILE A 78 16.87 -8.36 -8.49
CA ILE A 78 16.43 -9.52 -7.70
C ILE A 78 15.87 -10.60 -8.62
N CYS A 79 15.03 -10.23 -9.59
CA CYS A 79 14.45 -11.16 -10.55
C CYS A 79 15.51 -11.82 -11.43
N PHE A 80 16.52 -11.09 -11.92
CA PHE A 80 17.67 -11.69 -12.60
C PHE A 80 18.43 -12.65 -11.67
N GLY A 81 18.67 -12.26 -10.42
CA GLY A 81 19.32 -13.09 -9.41
C GLY A 81 18.59 -14.41 -9.16
N VAL A 82 17.27 -14.40 -9.11
CA VAL A 82 16.41 -15.59 -8.97
C VAL A 82 16.32 -16.40 -10.28
N ALA A 83 16.28 -15.72 -11.43
CA ALA A 83 16.14 -16.40 -12.72
C ALA A 83 17.39 -17.21 -13.10
N ILE A 84 18.60 -16.74 -12.80
CA ILE A 84 19.85 -17.45 -13.12
C ILE A 84 19.85 -18.91 -12.63
N PRO A 85 19.64 -19.22 -11.33
CA PRO A 85 19.63 -20.60 -10.86
C PRO A 85 18.48 -21.45 -11.42
N ILE A 86 17.36 -20.82 -11.82
CA ILE A 86 16.25 -21.51 -12.50
C ILE A 86 16.65 -21.88 -13.94
N TYR A 87 17.27 -20.94 -14.67
CA TYR A 87 17.68 -21.12 -16.07
C TYR A 87 18.90 -22.02 -16.25
N THR A 88 19.86 -21.98 -15.32
CA THR A 88 21.13 -22.71 -15.42
C THR A 88 21.30 -23.74 -14.31
N PHE A 89 20.20 -24.36 -13.87
CA PHE A 89 20.16 -25.24 -12.71
C PHE A 89 21.23 -26.35 -12.70
N ASP A 90 21.40 -27.07 -13.83
CA ASP A 90 22.37 -28.17 -13.93
C ASP A 90 23.83 -27.69 -13.92
N ARG A 91 24.04 -26.38 -14.10
CA ARG A 91 25.35 -25.78 -14.27
C ARG A 91 25.76 -24.93 -13.08
N ILE A 92 24.93 -24.79 -12.05
CA ILE A 92 25.18 -23.87 -10.91
C ILE A 92 25.43 -24.64 -9.61
N SER A 93 26.31 -24.11 -8.77
CA SER A 93 26.56 -24.68 -7.44
C SER A 93 25.51 -24.16 -6.46
N LYS A 94 24.58 -25.04 -6.09
CA LYS A 94 23.46 -24.73 -5.19
C LYS A 94 23.96 -24.43 -3.77
N GLU A 95 24.96 -25.18 -3.31
CA GLU A 95 25.61 -24.97 -2.01
C GLU A 95 26.17 -23.56 -1.91
N LEU A 96 26.88 -23.08 -2.94
CA LEU A 96 27.41 -21.72 -2.97
C LEU A 96 26.31 -20.66 -2.95
N ILE A 97 25.18 -20.88 -3.65
CA ILE A 97 24.03 -19.96 -3.61
C ILE A 97 23.44 -19.88 -2.21
N PHE A 98 23.14 -21.02 -1.58
CA PHE A 98 22.52 -21.00 -0.25
C PHE A 98 23.44 -20.40 0.80
N ILE A 99 24.72 -20.77 0.82
CA ILE A 99 25.71 -20.17 1.73
C ILE A 99 25.79 -18.65 1.49
N GLY A 100 25.91 -18.22 0.23
CA GLY A 100 25.99 -16.81 -0.12
C GLY A 100 24.75 -16.02 0.28
N LEU A 101 23.55 -16.54 0.01
CA LEU A 101 22.30 -15.91 0.41
C LEU A 101 22.13 -15.88 1.93
N THR A 102 22.55 -16.92 2.66
CA THR A 102 22.54 -16.91 4.13
C THR A 102 23.47 -15.81 4.68
N ILE A 103 24.67 -15.67 4.12
CA ILE A 103 25.60 -14.59 4.49
C ILE A 103 24.96 -13.23 4.19
N ILE A 104 24.33 -13.05 3.02
CA ILE A 104 23.60 -11.82 2.69
C ILE A 104 22.49 -11.56 3.71
N THR A 105 21.68 -12.56 4.09
CA THR A 105 20.62 -12.40 5.09
C THR A 105 21.20 -11.86 6.40
N VAL A 106 22.31 -12.42 6.88
CA VAL A 106 22.96 -11.97 8.12
C VAL A 106 23.47 -10.54 7.98
N ILE A 107 24.16 -10.22 6.88
CA ILE A 107 24.70 -8.88 6.60
C ILE A 107 23.58 -7.85 6.52
N VAL A 108 22.54 -8.13 5.73
CA VAL A 108 21.39 -7.24 5.55
C VAL A 108 20.67 -7.02 6.87
N SER A 109 20.41 -8.09 7.64
CA SER A 109 19.76 -7.99 8.94
C SER A 109 20.59 -7.15 9.92
N TYR A 110 21.91 -7.31 9.92
CA TYR A 110 22.80 -6.58 10.82
C TYR A 110 22.95 -5.10 10.45
N ILE A 111 23.16 -4.81 9.15
CA ILE A 111 23.42 -3.45 8.66
C ILE A 111 22.15 -2.62 8.62
N THR A 112 21.07 -3.16 8.07
CA THR A 112 19.85 -2.38 7.80
C THR A 112 18.85 -2.42 8.93
N GLN A 113 18.94 -3.44 9.81
CA GLN A 113 17.93 -3.75 10.84
C GLN A 113 16.50 -3.82 10.27
N SER A 114 16.36 -4.05 8.96
CA SER A 114 15.09 -3.99 8.26
C SER A 114 14.50 -5.39 8.13
N ILE A 115 13.41 -5.62 8.87
CA ILE A 115 12.63 -6.87 8.81
C ILE A 115 12.22 -7.17 7.37
N THR A 116 11.76 -6.16 6.64
CA THR A 116 11.32 -6.29 5.25
C THR A 116 12.43 -6.80 4.34
N LEU A 117 13.63 -6.21 4.42
CA LEU A 117 14.75 -6.61 3.56
C LEU A 117 15.27 -8.00 3.90
N SER A 118 15.33 -8.36 5.18
CA SER A 118 15.67 -9.72 5.62
C SER A 118 14.67 -10.76 5.10
N MET A 119 13.37 -10.44 5.17
CA MET A 119 12.31 -11.28 4.60
C MET A 119 12.44 -11.45 3.09
N THR A 120 12.85 -10.41 2.35
CA THR A 120 13.13 -10.51 0.91
C THR A 120 14.18 -11.58 0.60
N VAL A 121 15.29 -11.60 1.34
CA VAL A 121 16.36 -12.58 1.11
C VAL A 121 15.85 -13.99 1.39
N LEU A 122 15.06 -14.19 2.46
CA LEU A 122 14.43 -15.46 2.76
C LEU A 122 13.45 -15.89 1.66
N GLY A 123 12.67 -14.95 1.11
CA GLY A 123 11.80 -15.19 -0.04
C GLY A 123 12.58 -15.63 -1.27
N VAL A 124 13.73 -15.01 -1.54
CA VAL A 124 14.64 -15.41 -2.63
C VAL A 124 15.19 -16.82 -2.39
N MET A 125 15.67 -17.11 -1.17
CA MET A 125 16.15 -18.45 -0.81
C MET A 125 15.08 -19.53 -1.00
N ALA A 126 13.86 -19.28 -0.52
CA ALA A 126 12.73 -20.18 -0.67
C ALA A 126 12.37 -20.39 -2.14
N SER A 127 12.34 -19.32 -2.92
CA SER A 127 12.02 -19.36 -4.35
C SER A 127 13.05 -20.17 -5.14
N VAL A 128 14.34 -19.95 -4.87
CA VAL A 128 15.41 -20.76 -5.47
C VAL A 128 15.30 -22.22 -5.02
N ALA A 129 15.02 -22.50 -3.75
CA ALA A 129 14.85 -23.88 -3.26
C ALA A 129 13.68 -24.61 -3.94
N MET A 130 12.54 -23.94 -4.10
CA MET A 130 11.32 -24.51 -4.68
C MET A 130 11.43 -24.71 -6.19
N PHE A 131 11.89 -23.69 -6.92
CA PHE A 131 11.81 -23.64 -8.39
C PHE A 131 13.11 -24.00 -9.10
N SER A 132 14.16 -24.34 -8.36
CA SER A 132 15.37 -24.91 -8.95
C SER A 132 15.13 -26.32 -9.50
N ARG A 133 14.13 -27.07 -9.01
CA ARG A 133 13.81 -28.41 -9.50
C ARG A 133 12.80 -28.34 -10.64
N GLY A 134 13.24 -28.52 -11.89
CA GLY A 134 12.28 -28.83 -12.95
C GLY A 134 12.87 -28.95 -14.35
N ASP A 135 12.53 -30.05 -15.01
CA ASP A 135 12.99 -30.45 -16.35
C ASP A 135 12.07 -29.90 -17.46
N GLU A 136 11.82 -28.58 -17.50
CA GLU A 136 11.15 -27.95 -18.65
C GLU A 136 12.17 -27.33 -19.57
N ARG A 137 12.65 -28.14 -20.51
CA ARG A 137 13.51 -27.68 -21.61
C ARG A 137 12.79 -26.61 -22.45
N ASN A 138 13.31 -25.38 -22.39
CA ASN A 138 13.38 -24.38 -23.47
C ASN A 138 12.10 -23.73 -24.06
N LYS A 139 10.90 -23.89 -23.50
CA LYS A 139 9.72 -23.11 -23.95
C LYS A 139 9.59 -21.79 -23.18
N PHE A 140 9.55 -20.67 -23.89
CA PHE A 140 9.46 -19.31 -23.33
C PHE A 140 8.33 -19.16 -22.31
N PHE A 141 7.12 -19.64 -22.63
CA PHE A 141 5.96 -19.54 -21.74
C PHE A 141 6.09 -20.37 -20.46
N GLY A 142 6.67 -21.58 -20.52
CA GLY A 142 6.90 -22.40 -19.33
C GLY A 142 7.92 -21.77 -18.39
N MET A 143 9.01 -21.24 -18.95
CA MET A 143 10.05 -20.57 -18.18
C MET A 143 9.59 -19.21 -17.63
N TYR A 144 8.82 -18.44 -18.40
CA TYR A 144 8.16 -17.22 -17.94
C TYR A 144 7.27 -17.50 -16.72
N ASN A 145 6.42 -18.52 -16.81
CA ASN A 145 5.54 -18.89 -15.70
C ASN A 145 6.33 -19.28 -14.46
N ARG A 146 7.40 -20.06 -14.58
CA ARG A 146 8.24 -20.45 -13.43
C ARG A 146 8.94 -19.26 -12.77
N VAL A 147 9.59 -18.39 -13.55
CA VAL A 147 10.24 -17.20 -13.00
C VAL A 147 9.22 -16.29 -12.34
N ARG A 148 8.06 -16.09 -13.00
CA ARG A 148 6.96 -15.30 -12.44
C ARG A 148 6.47 -15.89 -11.11
N THR A 149 6.20 -17.20 -11.04
CA THR A 149 5.74 -17.83 -9.80
C THR A 149 6.79 -17.74 -8.70
N ALA A 150 8.07 -17.92 -9.01
CA ALA A 150 9.16 -17.71 -8.07
C ALA A 150 9.16 -16.26 -7.55
N MET A 151 9.02 -15.27 -8.42
CA MET A 151 8.93 -13.87 -8.03
C MET A 151 7.66 -13.52 -7.25
N THR A 152 6.54 -14.20 -7.51
CA THR A 152 5.33 -14.09 -6.69
C THR A 152 5.60 -14.59 -5.27
N VAL A 153 6.37 -15.67 -5.09
CA VAL A 153 6.78 -16.14 -3.76
C VAL A 153 7.67 -15.11 -3.05
N VAL A 154 8.65 -14.52 -3.73
CA VAL A 154 9.46 -13.42 -3.18
C VAL A 154 8.57 -12.24 -2.76
N ALA A 155 7.63 -11.83 -3.62
CA ALA A 155 6.71 -10.74 -3.34
C ALA A 155 5.81 -11.05 -2.15
N LEU A 156 5.28 -12.27 -2.03
CA LEU A 156 4.47 -12.69 -0.89
C LEU A 156 5.21 -12.55 0.43
N VAL A 157 6.46 -13.03 0.49
CA VAL A 157 7.29 -12.92 1.71
C VAL A 157 7.64 -11.46 2.01
N LEU A 158 7.95 -10.66 0.99
CA LEU A 158 8.15 -9.22 1.12
C LEU A 158 6.90 -8.51 1.69
N MET A 159 5.72 -8.87 1.19
CA MET A 159 4.44 -8.30 1.65
C MET A 159 4.16 -8.64 3.11
N VAL A 160 4.48 -9.86 3.56
CA VAL A 160 4.44 -10.22 4.99
C VAL A 160 5.40 -9.35 5.80
N GLY A 161 6.62 -9.12 5.30
CA GLY A 161 7.60 -8.23 5.94
C GLY A 161 7.13 -6.78 6.06
N ILE A 162 6.50 -6.25 5.00
CA ILE A 162 5.87 -4.93 4.99
C ILE A 162 4.72 -4.87 5.99
N ALA A 163 3.82 -5.86 5.99
CA ALA A 163 2.69 -5.90 6.94
C ALA A 163 3.17 -5.94 8.39
N LEU A 164 4.21 -6.74 8.70
CA LEU A 164 4.79 -6.80 10.04
C LEU A 164 5.43 -5.46 10.43
N SER A 165 6.13 -4.83 9.50
CA SER A 165 6.75 -3.52 9.70
C SER A 165 5.70 -2.43 9.90
N ILE A 166 4.61 -2.44 9.14
CA ILE A 166 3.46 -1.55 9.36
C ILE A 166 2.89 -1.82 10.75
N TYR A 167 2.58 -3.07 11.12
CA TYR A 167 2.02 -3.39 12.43
C TYR A 167 2.91 -2.90 13.60
N LEU A 168 4.23 -3.11 13.51
CA LEU A 168 5.18 -2.75 14.57
C LEU A 168 5.49 -1.25 14.64
N TYR A 169 5.50 -0.55 13.50
CA TYR A 169 6.00 0.82 13.41
C TYR A 169 4.93 1.88 13.09
N PHE A 170 3.76 1.51 12.55
CA PHE A 170 2.68 2.44 12.22
C PHE A 170 2.19 3.29 13.39
N PRO A 171 2.10 2.80 14.65
CA PRO A 171 1.74 3.63 15.79
C PRO A 171 2.64 4.88 15.94
N LYS A 172 3.91 4.83 15.50
CA LYS A 172 4.83 5.97 15.51
C LYS A 172 4.49 7.03 14.47
N TYR A 173 3.74 6.68 13.42
CA TYR A 173 3.36 7.54 12.32
C TYR A 173 1.88 7.94 12.32
N ASN A 174 1.11 7.55 13.34
CA ASN A 174 -0.33 7.81 13.41
C ASN A 174 -0.66 9.31 13.28
N LYS A 175 0.11 10.18 13.96
CA LYS A 175 -0.06 11.65 13.83
C LYS A 175 0.17 12.16 12.42
N PHE A 176 1.14 11.60 11.70
CA PHE A 176 1.42 11.98 10.31
C PHE A 176 0.31 11.49 9.37
N ALA A 177 -0.22 10.28 9.60
CA ALA A 177 -1.35 9.76 8.85
C ALA A 177 -2.63 10.58 9.10
N GLU A 178 -2.89 11.00 10.34
CA GLU A 178 -3.98 11.91 10.69
C GLU A 178 -3.84 13.23 9.93
N GLU A 179 -2.67 13.87 9.99
CA GLU A 179 -2.43 15.16 9.32
C GLU A 179 -2.62 15.06 7.79
N LYS A 180 -2.06 14.02 7.16
CA LYS A 180 -2.18 13.83 5.72
C LYS A 180 -3.60 13.51 5.26
N ASN A 181 -4.32 12.65 5.98
CA ASN A 181 -5.72 12.38 5.66
C ASN A 181 -6.61 13.62 5.89
N LEU A 182 -6.26 14.46 6.86
CA LEU A 182 -6.96 15.71 7.11
C LEU A 182 -6.76 16.70 5.95
N ASP A 183 -5.54 16.81 5.45
CA ASP A 183 -5.23 17.60 4.25
C ASP A 183 -6.03 17.10 3.04
N LEU A 184 -6.10 15.78 2.82
CA LEU A 184 -6.90 15.19 1.75
C LEU A 184 -8.38 15.55 1.85
N MET A 185 -8.98 15.36 3.02
CA MET A 185 -10.39 15.67 3.25
C MET A 185 -10.68 17.16 3.05
N THR A 186 -9.77 18.03 3.50
CA THR A 186 -9.87 19.48 3.29
C THR A 186 -9.77 19.84 1.81
N ASP A 187 -8.80 19.25 1.08
CA ASP A 187 -8.60 19.51 -0.35
C ASP A 187 -9.75 19.01 -1.23
N LEU A 188 -10.30 17.84 -0.93
CA LEU A 188 -11.43 17.28 -1.70
C LEU A 188 -12.70 18.12 -1.51
N THR A 189 -12.93 18.57 -0.29
CA THR A 189 -14.07 19.42 0.03
C THR A 189 -13.87 20.85 -0.51
N ALA A 190 -12.64 21.35 -0.61
CA ALA A 190 -12.33 22.62 -1.26
C ALA A 190 -12.45 22.55 -2.79
N GLY A 191 -12.06 21.43 -3.41
CA GLY A 191 -12.19 21.20 -4.86
C GLY A 191 -13.64 21.12 -5.37
N ALA A 192 -14.60 20.86 -4.49
CA ALA A 192 -16.03 20.80 -4.81
C ALA A 192 -16.75 22.18 -4.81
N GLY A 193 -16.02 23.29 -4.63
CA GLY A 193 -16.58 24.65 -4.71
C GLY A 193 -16.16 25.61 -3.58
N GLY A 194 -15.07 25.32 -2.88
CA GLY A 194 -14.49 26.20 -1.85
C GLY A 194 -15.10 26.05 -0.45
N LEU A 195 -14.62 26.89 0.47
CA LEU A 195 -14.95 26.89 1.91
C LEU A 195 -16.46 26.88 2.18
N ASP A 196 -17.26 27.58 1.37
CA ASP A 196 -18.70 27.68 1.56
C ASP A 196 -19.44 26.36 1.28
N VAL A 197 -18.95 25.56 0.34
CA VAL A 197 -19.48 24.21 0.11
C VAL A 197 -19.14 23.28 1.27
N GLN A 198 -17.95 23.43 1.86
CA GLN A 198 -17.55 22.66 3.06
C GLN A 198 -18.45 23.00 4.25
N LYS A 199 -18.69 24.29 4.48
CA LYS A 199 -19.59 24.78 5.54
C LYS A 199 -20.98 24.20 5.34
N LYS A 200 -21.52 24.29 4.13
CA LYS A 200 -22.87 23.79 3.81
C LYS A 200 -23.01 22.27 3.97
N ALA A 201 -22.03 21.48 3.54
CA ALA A 201 -22.05 20.03 3.73
C ALA A 201 -21.98 19.65 5.22
N MET A 202 -21.19 20.38 6.03
CA MET A 202 -21.14 20.17 7.48
C MET A 202 -22.43 20.58 8.18
N GLU A 203 -23.07 21.67 7.76
CA GLU A 203 -24.40 22.05 8.24
C GLU A 203 -25.44 20.96 7.96
N GLU A 204 -25.41 20.36 6.77
CA GLU A 204 -26.31 19.26 6.40
C GLU A 204 -26.08 18.01 7.27
N ILE A 205 -24.82 17.62 7.52
CA ILE A 205 -24.49 16.50 8.42
C ILE A 205 -25.00 16.77 9.84
N ILE A 206 -24.79 17.98 10.37
CA ILE A 206 -25.26 18.34 11.70
C ILE A 206 -26.79 18.31 11.76
N SER A 207 -27.47 18.86 10.77
CA SER A 207 -28.94 18.77 10.71
C SER A 207 -29.42 17.33 10.67
N SER A 208 -28.76 16.46 9.91
CA SER A 208 -29.10 15.04 9.86
C SER A 208 -28.98 14.35 11.23
N ILE A 209 -27.85 14.57 11.92
CA ILE A 209 -27.63 14.03 13.28
C ILE A 209 -28.66 14.57 14.27
N MET A 210 -28.90 15.90 14.27
CA MET A 210 -29.82 16.55 15.19
C MET A 210 -31.28 16.15 14.95
N ASN A 211 -31.67 15.94 13.69
CA ASN A 211 -32.96 15.35 13.35
C ASN A 211 -33.08 13.93 13.90
N GLY A 212 -32.05 13.08 13.72
CA GLY A 212 -32.04 11.73 14.27
C GLY A 212 -32.20 11.69 15.80
N VAL A 213 -31.54 12.61 16.52
CA VAL A 213 -31.68 12.74 17.98
C VAL A 213 -33.07 13.23 18.36
N ARG A 214 -33.63 14.25 17.68
CA ARG A 214 -35.00 14.73 17.92
C ARG A 214 -36.05 13.62 17.68
N ASP A 215 -35.89 12.85 16.62
CA ASP A 215 -36.77 11.73 16.30
C ASP A 215 -36.67 10.61 17.33
N GLY A 216 -35.48 10.37 17.89
CA GLY A 216 -35.27 9.46 19.01
C GLY A 216 -36.00 9.95 20.27
N VAL A 217 -35.80 11.21 20.65
CA VAL A 217 -36.47 11.82 21.82
C VAL A 217 -37.99 11.78 21.70
N ASN A 218 -38.52 12.07 20.50
CA ASN A 218 -39.96 12.00 20.24
C ASN A 218 -40.48 10.56 20.31
N ARG A 219 -39.77 9.60 19.72
CA ARG A 219 -40.15 8.18 19.80
C ARG A 219 -40.17 7.64 21.22
N GLU A 220 -39.16 7.96 22.02
CA GLU A 220 -39.11 7.54 23.44
C GLU A 220 -40.24 8.19 24.23
N TYR A 221 -40.52 9.49 24.00
CA TYR A 221 -41.65 10.17 24.63
C TYR A 221 -43.00 9.58 24.22
N ASP A 222 -43.15 9.21 22.94
CA ASP A 222 -44.36 8.57 22.42
C ASP A 222 -44.46 7.09 22.84
N ALA A 223 -43.42 6.49 23.43
CA ALA A 223 -43.52 5.17 24.04
C ALA A 223 -44.03 5.21 25.49
N LEU A 224 -44.01 6.38 26.14
CA LEU A 224 -44.46 6.55 27.52
C LEU A 224 -45.98 6.43 27.66
N SER A 225 -46.44 6.00 28.85
CA SER A 225 -47.86 5.97 29.21
C SER A 225 -48.46 7.38 29.29
N GLN A 226 -49.80 7.47 29.34
CA GLN A 226 -50.50 8.76 29.28
C GLN A 226 -50.17 9.68 30.48
N GLU A 227 -50.04 9.13 31.69
CA GLU A 227 -49.63 9.89 32.88
C GLU A 227 -48.16 10.35 32.80
N GLU A 228 -47.26 9.47 32.35
CA GLU A 228 -45.84 9.79 32.19
C GLU A 228 -45.62 10.88 31.12
N ARG A 229 -46.36 10.84 30.02
CA ARG A 229 -46.30 11.90 28.99
C ARG A 229 -46.69 13.26 29.56
N ILE A 230 -47.76 13.33 30.36
CA ILE A 230 -48.17 14.60 31.00
C ILE A 230 -47.03 15.14 31.86
N CYS A 231 -46.42 14.28 32.69
CA CYS A 231 -45.32 14.66 33.57
C CYS A 231 -44.03 15.05 32.81
N CYS A 232 -43.74 14.36 31.70
CA CYS A 232 -42.53 14.57 30.90
C CYS A 232 -42.69 15.63 29.79
N SER A 233 -43.89 16.16 29.55
CA SER A 233 -44.18 17.11 28.46
C SER A 233 -43.30 18.36 28.49
N SER A 234 -43.09 18.92 29.68
CA SER A 234 -42.18 20.03 29.96
C SER A 234 -40.73 19.68 29.61
N TYR A 235 -40.28 18.48 30.00
CA TYR A 235 -38.92 18.02 29.74
C TYR A 235 -38.66 17.76 28.25
N ARG A 236 -39.58 17.10 27.54
CA ARG A 236 -39.49 16.94 26.07
C ARG A 236 -39.34 18.28 25.38
N THR A 237 -40.17 19.26 25.76
CA THR A 237 -40.15 20.61 25.17
C THR A 237 -38.81 21.29 25.43
N ARG A 238 -38.29 21.23 26.66
CA ARG A 238 -36.98 21.80 27.03
C ARG A 238 -35.83 21.10 26.31
N ILE A 239 -35.84 19.77 26.20
CA ILE A 239 -34.82 18.99 25.48
C ILE A 239 -34.84 19.35 23.99
N THR A 240 -36.02 19.41 23.38
CA THR A 240 -36.15 19.78 21.96
C THR A 240 -35.67 21.20 21.70
N ALA A 241 -36.01 22.15 22.58
CA ALA A 241 -35.52 23.52 22.51
C ALA A 241 -34.00 23.60 22.71
N TYR A 242 -33.44 22.83 23.64
CA TYR A 242 -31.99 22.74 23.84
C TYR A 242 -31.28 22.20 22.60
N LEU A 243 -31.80 21.13 21.99
CA LEU A 243 -31.28 20.55 20.75
C LEU A 243 -31.31 21.58 19.62
N ASN A 244 -32.39 22.34 19.44
CA ASN A 244 -32.48 23.38 18.42
C ASN A 244 -31.48 24.52 18.64
N ASN A 245 -31.32 24.96 19.89
CA ASN A 245 -30.33 26.00 20.24
C ASN A 245 -28.89 25.49 20.03
N TYR A 246 -28.64 24.22 20.33
CA TYR A 246 -27.35 23.57 20.12
C TYR A 246 -27.02 23.43 18.63
N GLU A 247 -27.98 23.00 17.81
CA GLU A 247 -27.84 22.97 16.34
C GLU A 247 -27.53 24.36 15.78
N LYS A 248 -28.27 25.38 16.23
CA LYS A 248 -28.04 26.76 15.79
C LYS A 248 -26.64 27.27 16.19
N ALA A 249 -26.21 27.01 17.42
CA ALA A 249 -24.88 27.40 17.90
C ALA A 249 -23.76 26.70 17.11
N LEU A 250 -23.95 25.42 16.74
CA LEU A 250 -23.00 24.67 15.92
C LEU A 250 -22.91 25.21 14.50
N LYS A 251 -24.04 25.52 13.86
CA LYS A 251 -24.06 26.13 12.52
C LYS A 251 -23.42 27.51 12.51
N GLU A 252 -23.72 28.35 13.50
CA GLU A 252 -23.05 29.66 13.65
C GLU A 252 -21.54 29.54 13.86
N GLN A 253 -21.06 28.48 14.54
CA GLN A 253 -19.62 28.20 14.66
C GLN A 253 -18.99 27.74 13.35
N ILE A 254 -19.73 27.05 12.48
CA ILE A 254 -19.27 26.65 11.14
C ILE A 254 -19.20 27.86 10.21
N GLU A 255 -20.24 28.70 10.19
CA GLU A 255 -20.27 29.93 9.39
C GLU A 255 -19.11 30.88 9.75
N ARG A 256 -18.85 31.05 11.05
CA ARG A 256 -17.75 31.91 11.55
C ARG A 256 -16.40 31.21 11.59
N GLY A 257 -16.36 29.92 11.26
CA GLY A 257 -15.17 29.08 11.33
C GLY A 257 -14.11 29.49 10.33
N ASN A 258 -12.90 29.78 10.81
CA ASN A 258 -11.71 29.88 9.95
C ASN A 258 -11.20 28.47 9.60
N GLU A 259 -10.31 28.32 8.61
CA GLU A 259 -9.82 27.01 8.10
C GLU A 259 -9.36 26.04 9.21
N THR A 260 -8.75 26.57 10.28
CA THR A 260 -8.32 25.82 11.47
C THR A 260 -9.46 25.21 12.29
N GLN A 261 -10.63 25.85 12.33
CA GLN A 261 -11.83 25.32 13.01
C GLN A 261 -12.50 24.23 12.18
N ILE A 262 -12.56 24.38 10.87
CA ILE A 262 -13.07 23.36 9.95
C ILE A 262 -12.21 22.08 10.04
N ARG A 263 -10.88 22.21 10.03
CA ARG A 263 -9.95 21.10 10.27
C ARG A 263 -10.25 20.37 11.58
N LYS A 264 -10.50 21.10 12.68
CA LYS A 264 -10.86 20.49 13.98
C LYS A 264 -12.20 19.77 13.95
N MET A 265 -13.18 20.31 13.23
CA MET A 265 -14.50 19.67 13.10
C MET A 265 -14.44 18.42 12.22
N ILE A 266 -13.72 18.45 11.09
CA ILE A 266 -13.48 17.27 10.23
C ILE A 266 -12.77 16.17 11.02
N ALA A 267 -11.74 16.53 11.80
CA ALA A 267 -11.03 15.59 12.66
C ALA A 267 -11.93 14.96 13.74
N GLY A 268 -13.01 15.65 14.14
CA GLY A 268 -14.01 15.15 15.09
C GLY A 268 -15.02 14.18 14.50
N LEU A 269 -15.08 13.99 13.18
CA LEU A 269 -16.03 13.08 12.54
C LEU A 269 -15.64 11.60 12.77
N PRO A 270 -16.59 10.71 13.13
CA PRO A 270 -16.30 9.28 13.25
C PRO A 270 -15.73 8.66 11.97
N VAL A 271 -16.14 9.16 10.81
CA VAL A 271 -15.65 8.73 9.48
C VAL A 271 -14.17 9.04 9.28
N PHE A 272 -13.68 10.18 9.78
CA PHE A 272 -12.27 10.54 9.68
C PHE A 272 -11.39 9.55 10.44
N ARG A 273 -11.81 9.17 11.65
CA ARG A 273 -11.10 8.16 12.45
C ARG A 273 -11.08 6.79 11.75
N ALA A 274 -12.16 6.42 11.07
CA ALA A 274 -12.22 5.19 10.28
C ALA A 274 -11.24 5.22 9.08
N ILE A 275 -11.11 6.35 8.38
CA ILE A 275 -10.16 6.54 7.27
C ILE A 275 -8.71 6.41 7.74
N VAL A 276 -8.36 7.07 8.85
CA VAL A 276 -7.01 6.98 9.44
C VAL A 276 -6.68 5.54 9.83
N ASN A 277 -7.64 4.83 10.45
CA ASN A 277 -7.45 3.43 10.84
C ASN A 277 -7.39 2.47 9.63
N ALA A 278 -7.98 2.84 8.49
CA ALA A 278 -7.94 2.06 7.25
C ALA A 278 -6.67 2.28 6.43
N THR A 279 -5.95 3.39 6.64
CA THR A 279 -4.72 3.76 5.91
C THR A 279 -3.64 2.63 5.85
N PRO A 280 -3.37 1.87 6.93
CA PRO A 280 -2.46 0.73 6.87
C PRO A 280 -2.88 -0.35 5.85
N LEU A 281 -4.19 -0.62 5.78
CA LEU A 281 -4.76 -1.65 4.93
C LEU A 281 -4.77 -1.22 3.47
N THR A 282 -5.09 0.04 3.18
CA THR A 282 -5.07 0.61 1.82
C THR A 282 -3.66 0.63 1.25
N ILE A 283 -2.67 1.06 2.04
CA ILE A 283 -1.24 0.97 1.68
C ILE A 283 -0.86 -0.46 1.33
N TYR A 284 -1.27 -1.42 2.17
CA TYR A 284 -0.97 -2.83 1.96
C TYR A 284 -1.55 -3.34 0.65
N ILE A 285 -2.88 -3.23 0.46
CA ILE A 285 -3.59 -3.71 -0.73
C ILE A 285 -3.03 -3.08 -2.01
N THR A 286 -2.79 -1.78 -2.00
CA THR A 286 -2.31 -1.07 -3.19
C THR A 286 -0.86 -1.41 -3.49
N GLY A 287 -0.03 -1.61 -2.45
CA GLY A 287 1.32 -2.13 -2.58
C GLY A 287 1.36 -3.52 -3.22
N ILE A 288 0.49 -4.44 -2.79
CA ILE A 288 0.36 -5.79 -3.38
C ILE A 288 0.08 -5.69 -4.88
N PHE A 289 -0.91 -4.87 -5.23
CA PHE A 289 -1.36 -4.74 -6.61
C PHE A 289 -0.26 -4.19 -7.52
N ALA A 290 0.50 -3.20 -7.04
CA ALA A 290 1.64 -2.64 -7.76
C ALA A 290 2.77 -3.67 -7.94
N PHE A 291 3.10 -4.44 -6.89
CA PHE A 291 4.11 -5.50 -6.98
C PHE A 291 3.72 -6.57 -8.00
N GLU A 292 2.45 -6.98 -8.03
CA GLU A 292 1.99 -7.99 -8.97
C GLU A 292 2.08 -7.48 -10.42
N ILE A 293 1.65 -6.25 -10.70
CA ILE A 293 1.80 -5.63 -12.04
C ILE A 293 3.28 -5.60 -12.46
N LEU A 294 4.16 -5.12 -11.57
CA LEU A 294 5.60 -5.06 -11.84
C LEU A 294 6.20 -6.46 -12.06
N ASN A 295 5.72 -7.46 -11.32
CA ASN A 295 6.17 -8.84 -11.45
C ASN A 295 5.90 -9.41 -12.85
N TYR A 296 4.70 -9.18 -13.41
CA TYR A 296 4.39 -9.59 -14.79
C TYR A 296 5.36 -9.00 -15.80
N LEU A 297 5.60 -7.68 -15.72
CA LEU A 297 6.43 -6.94 -16.65
C LEU A 297 7.91 -7.35 -16.54
N ILE A 298 8.46 -7.34 -15.32
CA ILE A 298 9.88 -7.62 -15.08
C ILE A 298 10.22 -9.07 -15.39
N SER A 299 9.35 -10.02 -15.02
CA SER A 299 9.56 -11.44 -15.35
C SER A 299 9.65 -11.66 -16.86
N ALA A 300 8.83 -10.95 -17.66
CA ALA A 300 8.88 -11.02 -19.12
C ALA A 300 10.20 -10.46 -19.68
N ILE A 301 10.64 -9.30 -19.17
CA ILE A 301 11.91 -8.67 -19.55
C ILE A 301 13.09 -9.61 -19.25
N VAL A 302 13.17 -10.12 -18.02
CA VAL A 302 14.26 -11.00 -17.57
C VAL A 302 14.33 -12.27 -18.41
N VAL A 303 13.20 -12.91 -18.65
CA VAL A 303 13.12 -14.12 -19.48
C VAL A 303 13.53 -13.85 -20.94
N ALA A 304 13.12 -12.71 -21.51
CA ALA A 304 13.54 -12.32 -22.86
C ALA A 304 15.05 -12.09 -22.96
N VAL A 305 15.63 -11.35 -22.01
CA VAL A 305 17.08 -11.06 -21.96
C VAL A 305 17.88 -12.34 -21.74
N MET A 306 17.48 -13.19 -20.79
CA MET A 306 18.17 -14.45 -20.50
C MET A 306 18.13 -15.40 -21.70
N ARG A 307 16.99 -15.49 -22.39
CA ARG A 307 16.87 -16.28 -23.62
C ARG A 307 17.78 -15.74 -24.73
N TYR A 308 17.84 -14.42 -24.92
CA TYR A 308 18.74 -13.81 -25.90
C TYR A 308 20.22 -14.06 -25.57
N ALA A 309 20.63 -13.85 -24.32
CA ALA A 309 22.00 -14.12 -23.86
C ALA A 309 22.37 -15.60 -24.02
N TYR A 310 21.46 -16.52 -23.68
CA TYR A 310 21.64 -17.96 -23.84
C TYR A 310 21.83 -18.34 -25.32
N LEU A 311 20.94 -17.88 -26.21
CA LEU A 311 20.98 -18.19 -27.64
C LEU A 311 22.20 -17.59 -28.35
N LYS A 312 22.65 -16.38 -27.95
CA LYS A 312 23.81 -15.74 -28.60
C LYS A 312 25.16 -16.18 -28.08
N VAL A 313 25.31 -16.36 -26.77
CA VAL A 313 26.63 -16.46 -26.12
C VAL A 313 26.90 -17.86 -25.60
N ILE A 314 25.94 -18.46 -24.90
CA ILE A 314 26.13 -19.76 -24.23
C ILE A 314 26.00 -20.92 -25.22
N ALA A 315 25.09 -20.83 -26.20
CA ALA A 315 24.95 -21.87 -27.22
C ALA A 315 26.14 -21.92 -28.20
N LYS A 316 26.76 -20.77 -28.50
CA LYS A 316 27.90 -20.66 -29.43
C LYS A 316 29.26 -21.03 -28.83
N THR A 317 29.39 -21.07 -27.50
CA THR A 317 30.65 -21.40 -26.81
C THR A 317 30.74 -22.88 -26.40
N VAL A 318 29.74 -23.69 -26.76
CA VAL A 318 29.63 -25.12 -26.41
C VAL A 318 29.66 -26.03 -27.65
N ILE A 319 29.76 -25.46 -28.85
CA ILE A 319 30.22 -26.16 -30.07
C ILE A 319 31.70 -25.84 -30.23
#